data_AF-A0A1Y3BQN7-F1
#
_entry.id   AF-A0A1Y3BQN7-F1
#
_cell.length_a   1.000
_cell.length_b   1.000
_cell.length_c   1.000
_cell.angle_alpha   90.00
_cell.angle_beta   90.00
_cell.angle_gamma   90.00
#
_symmetry.space_group_name_H-M   'P 1'
#
loop_
_entity.id
_entity.type
_entity.pdbx_description
1 polymer ?
#
loop_
_entity_poly.entity_id
_entity_poly.type
_entity_poly.pdbx_seq_one_letter_code
_entity_poly.pdbx_strand_id
1 'polypeptide(L)'
;MPRPGRSTYGDQKPPYSYISLTFMAIQSSEEKMLTLNDIYKFIMDRFPYYRKNTQRWQNSLRHNLSFNDCFIKIPRRPDKPGKGSYWALHPNSGDMFENGSFLRHNEIESKIKIKK
;
A
#
# COMPACT_ATOMS: atom_id res chain seq x y z
N MET A 1 14.83 -4.25 8.83
CA MET A 1 14.87 -5.17 7.66
C MET A 1 15.84 -4.64 6.61
N PRO A 2 16.83 -5.43 6.13
CA PRO A 2 17.74 -5.00 5.06
C PRO A 2 16.93 -4.73 3.79
N ARG A 3 17.18 -3.58 3.14
CA ARG A 3 16.57 -3.27 1.84
C ARG A 3 17.07 -4.30 0.81
N PRO A 4 16.21 -5.13 0.20
CA PRO A 4 16.63 -5.94 -0.94
C PRO A 4 17.13 -4.99 -2.02
N GLY A 5 18.33 -5.25 -2.56
CA GLY A 5 18.86 -4.54 -3.71
C GLY A 5 17.82 -4.51 -4.83
N ARG A 6 17.82 -3.44 -5.62
CA ARG A 6 16.79 -3.09 -6.62
C ARG A 6 16.50 -4.17 -7.69
N SER A 7 17.19 -5.32 -7.68
CA SER A 7 17.20 -6.31 -8.75
C SER A 7 17.18 -7.78 -8.26
N THR A 8 16.47 -8.11 -7.18
CA THR A 8 16.41 -9.52 -6.69
C THR A 8 15.11 -10.27 -7.02
N TYR A 9 14.06 -9.59 -7.50
CA TYR A 9 12.80 -10.25 -7.86
C TYR A 9 12.73 -10.43 -9.38
N GLY A 10 12.74 -11.68 -9.84
CA GLY A 10 12.55 -12.00 -11.25
C GLY A 10 11.11 -11.79 -11.73
N ASP A 11 10.75 -12.42 -12.85
CA ASP A 11 9.40 -12.39 -13.43
C ASP A 11 8.38 -13.26 -12.67
N GLN A 12 8.74 -13.79 -11.50
CA GLN A 12 7.85 -14.60 -10.67
C GLN A 12 6.98 -13.71 -9.78
N LYS A 13 5.76 -14.18 -9.49
CA LYS A 13 4.85 -13.46 -8.59
C LYS A 13 5.48 -13.36 -7.20
N PRO A 14 5.71 -12.15 -6.66
CA PRO A 14 6.28 -11.99 -5.33
C PRO A 14 5.37 -12.58 -4.25
N PRO A 15 5.93 -13.08 -3.12
CA PRO A 15 5.15 -13.62 -2.00
C PRO A 15 4.59 -12.50 -1.09
N TYR A 16 4.03 -11.45 -1.70
CA TYR A 16 3.49 -10.28 -0.98
C TYR A 16 2.02 -10.05 -1.34
N SER A 17 1.21 -9.75 -0.32
CA SER A 17 -0.17 -9.31 -0.53
C SER A 17 -0.22 -7.90 -1.11
N TYR A 18 -1.34 -7.51 -1.72
CA TYR A 18 -1.52 -6.12 -2.20
C TYR A 18 -1.45 -5.11 -1.05
N ILE A 19 -1.91 -5.48 0.15
CA ILE A 19 -1.77 -4.67 1.36
C ILE A 19 -0.28 -4.46 1.67
N SER A 20 0.52 -5.53 1.68
CA SER A 20 1.97 -5.47 1.92
C SER A 20 2.70 -4.66 0.86
N LEU A 21 2.32 -4.80 -0.42
CA LEU A 21 2.90 -4.04 -1.53
C LEU A 21 2.63 -2.54 -1.38
N THR A 22 1.39 -2.17 -1.06
CA THR A 22 1.01 -0.77 -0.81
C THR A 22 1.71 -0.21 0.43
N PHE A 23 1.78 -0.98 1.52
CA PHE A 23 2.52 -0.60 2.73
C PHE A 23 3.99 -0.31 2.41
N MET A 24 4.67 -1.21 1.69
CA MET A 24 6.07 -1.02 1.29
C MET A 24 6.26 0.22 0.43
N ALA A 25 5.31 0.50 -0.48
CA ALA A 25 5.35 1.70 -1.32
C ALA A 25 5.25 2.97 -0.46
N ILE A 26 4.23 3.09 0.37
CA ILE A 26 4.00 4.25 1.23
C ILE A 26 5.16 4.45 2.19
N GLN A 27 5.65 3.37 2.82
CA GLN A 27 6.76 3.42 3.77
C GLN A 27 8.08 3.85 3.13
N SER A 28 8.25 3.60 1.82
CA SER A 28 9.42 4.02 1.06
C SER A 28 9.46 5.53 0.75
N SER A 29 8.31 6.21 0.81
CA SER A 29 8.24 7.66 0.63
C SER A 29 8.70 8.41 1.88
N GLU A 30 9.33 9.57 1.70
CA GLU A 30 9.75 10.45 2.79
C GLU A 30 8.54 11.04 3.52
N GLU A 31 7.51 11.43 2.76
CA GLU A 31 6.27 12.04 3.29
C GLU A 31 5.29 11.01 3.89
N LYS A 32 5.62 9.70 3.86
CA LYS A 32 4.74 8.60 4.29
C LYS A 32 3.35 8.63 3.63
N MET A 33 3.29 9.15 2.41
CA MET A 33 2.11 9.20 1.58
C MET A 33 2.49 9.16 0.11
N LEU A 34 1.67 8.50 -0.71
CA LEU A 34 1.88 8.40 -2.15
C LEU A 34 0.56 8.51 -2.92
N THR A 35 0.63 8.98 -4.16
CA THR A 35 -0.53 8.88 -5.05
C THR A 35 -0.71 7.44 -5.52
N LEU A 36 -1.92 7.09 -5.97
CA LEU A 36 -2.20 5.79 -6.59
C LEU A 36 -1.24 5.47 -7.74
N ASN A 37 -0.91 6.48 -8.55
CA ASN A 37 0.01 6.32 -9.67
C ASN A 37 1.44 6.01 -9.21
N ASP A 38 1.89 6.65 -8.13
CA ASP A 38 3.23 6.42 -7.60
C ASP A 38 3.34 5.06 -6.91
N ILE A 39 2.27 4.57 -6.28
CA ILE A 39 2.18 3.18 -5.79
C ILE A 39 2.35 2.19 -6.95
N TYR A 40 1.68 2.43 -8.09
CA TYR A 40 1.86 1.57 -9.26
C TYR A 40 3.30 1.57 -9.76
N LYS A 41 3.92 2.74 -9.88
CA LYS A 41 5.31 2.89 -10.32
C LYS A 41 6.27 2.16 -9.38
N PHE A 42 6.11 2.32 -8.07
CA PHE A 42 6.95 1.64 -7.08
C PHE A 42 6.88 0.12 -7.24
N ILE A 43 5.67 -0.43 -7.39
CA ILE A 43 5.46 -1.87 -7.54
C ILE A 43 6.09 -2.37 -8.85
N MET A 44 5.87 -1.67 -9.97
CA MET A 44 6.43 -2.05 -11.26
C MET A 44 7.96 -1.89 -11.35
N ASP A 45 8.54 -0.92 -10.65
CA ASP A 45 9.99 -0.72 -10.57
C ASP A 45 10.63 -1.89 -9.81
N ARG A 46 10.06 -2.26 -8.66
CA ARG A 46 10.61 -3.27 -7.75
C ARG A 46 10.28 -4.71 -8.13
N PHE A 47 9.14 -4.94 -8.76
CA PHE A 47 8.61 -6.28 -9.04
C PHE A 47 8.21 -6.39 -10.53
N PRO A 48 9.14 -6.84 -11.40
CA PRO A 48 8.91 -6.93 -12.85
C PRO A 48 7.65 -7.71 -13.26
N TYR A 49 7.25 -8.70 -12.46
CA TYR A 49 5.99 -9.45 -12.62
C TYR A 49 4.76 -8.55 -12.87
N TYR A 50 4.68 -7.39 -12.20
CA TYR A 50 3.53 -6.49 -12.29
C TYR A 50 3.58 -5.53 -13.50
N ARG A 51 4.62 -5.57 -14.33
CA ARG A 51 4.69 -4.75 -15.56
C ARG A 51 3.73 -5.25 -16.64
N LYS A 52 3.36 -6.53 -16.59
CA LYS A 52 2.40 -7.16 -17.51
C LYS A 52 1.00 -7.19 -16.87
N ASN A 53 -0.05 -7.26 -17.70
CA ASN A 53 -1.45 -7.40 -17.26
C ASN A 53 -1.89 -6.36 -16.21
N THR A 54 -1.48 -5.10 -16.42
CA THR A 54 -1.60 -4.02 -15.44
C THR A 54 -3.03 -3.80 -14.94
N GLN A 55 -4.02 -3.89 -15.83
CA GLN A 55 -5.42 -3.64 -15.50
C GLN A 55 -5.95 -4.53 -14.37
N ARG A 56 -5.60 -5.84 -14.37
CA ARG A 56 -6.14 -6.81 -13.40
C ARG A 56 -5.66 -6.53 -11.99
N TRP A 57 -4.34 -6.45 -11.80
CA TRP A 57 -3.78 -6.27 -10.47
C TRP A 57 -4.00 -4.84 -9.94
N GLN A 58 -4.01 -3.83 -10.82
CA GLN A 58 -4.34 -2.47 -10.40
C GLN A 58 -5.79 -2.36 -9.92
N ASN A 59 -6.71 -3.12 -10.52
CA ASN A 59 -8.08 -3.18 -10.04
C ASN A 59 -8.16 -3.77 -8.62
N SER A 60 -7.47 -4.89 -8.40
CA SER A 60 -7.35 -5.47 -7.06
C SER A 60 -6.69 -4.51 -6.07
N LEU A 61 -5.64 -3.77 -6.48
CA LEU A 61 -4.97 -2.82 -5.60
C LEU A 61 -5.88 -1.65 -5.21
N ARG A 62 -6.63 -1.08 -6.17
CA ARG A 62 -7.62 -0.02 -5.87
C ARG A 62 -8.70 -0.49 -4.90
N HIS A 63 -9.18 -1.72 -5.08
CA HIS A 63 -10.13 -2.32 -4.15
C HIS A 63 -9.52 -2.41 -2.74
N ASN A 64 -8.26 -2.84 -2.62
CA ASN A 64 -7.58 -2.92 -1.32
C ASN A 64 -7.41 -1.56 -0.63
N LEU A 65 -7.13 -0.49 -1.39
CA LEU A 65 -7.00 0.85 -0.83
C LEU A 65 -8.30 1.37 -0.22
N SER A 66 -9.43 1.11 -0.88
CA SER A 66 -10.74 1.54 -0.38
C SER A 66 -11.35 0.61 0.66
N PHE A 67 -10.99 -0.68 0.63
CA PHE A 67 -11.59 -1.70 1.49
C PHE A 67 -10.88 -1.84 2.85
N ASN A 68 -9.58 -1.55 2.93
CA ASN A 68 -8.83 -1.73 4.17
C ASN A 68 -8.62 -0.39 4.89
N ASP A 69 -9.09 -0.32 6.14
CA ASP A 69 -8.94 0.85 7.03
C ASP A 69 -7.49 1.23 7.35
N CYS A 70 -6.53 0.37 7.02
CA CYS A 70 -5.12 0.70 7.14
C CYS A 70 -4.66 1.78 6.15
N PHE A 71 -5.43 2.04 5.08
CA PHE A 71 -5.13 3.08 4.11
C PHE A 71 -6.15 4.21 4.22
N ILE A 72 -5.64 5.43 4.45
CA ILE A 72 -6.46 6.63 4.47
C ILE A 72 -6.24 7.46 3.22
N LYS A 73 -7.33 8.00 2.69
CA LYS A 73 -7.31 8.92 1.55
C LYS A 73 -7.13 10.34 2.06
N ILE A 74 -6.01 10.97 1.71
CA ILE A 74 -5.70 12.35 2.07
C ILE A 74 -6.00 13.27 0.86
N PRO A 75 -6.88 14.28 1.02
CA PRO A 75 -7.14 15.25 -0.04
C PRO A 75 -5.87 16.04 -0.36
N ARG A 76 -5.68 16.39 -1.63
CA ARG A 76 -4.55 17.26 -2.01
C ARG A 76 -4.81 18.64 -1.46
N ARG A 77 -3.73 19.31 -1.04
CA ARG A 77 -3.81 20.72 -0.68
C ARG A 77 -4.23 21.54 -1.93
N PRO A 78 -5.05 22.58 -1.75
CA PRO A 78 -5.57 23.38 -2.87
C PRO A 78 -4.47 24.13 -3.64
N ASP A 79 -3.31 24.34 -3.02
CA ASP A 79 -2.12 24.96 -3.61
C ASP A 79 -1.31 24.02 -4.52
N LYS A 80 -1.55 22.70 -4.48
CA LYS A 80 -0.85 21.69 -5.30
C LYS A 80 -1.83 20.93 -6.21
N PRO A 81 -2.31 21.57 -7.29
CA PRO A 81 -3.22 20.92 -8.23
C PRO A 81 -2.57 19.68 -8.85
N GLY A 82 -3.35 18.61 -8.97
CA GLY A 82 -2.91 17.39 -9.66
C GLY A 82 -3.92 16.27 -9.55
N LYS A 83 -3.70 15.21 -10.34
CA LYS A 83 -4.63 14.09 -10.45
C LYS A 83 -4.62 13.20 -9.20
N GLY A 84 -5.81 12.85 -8.73
CA GLY A 84 -6.01 11.87 -7.66
C GLY A 84 -5.79 12.43 -6.25
N SER A 85 -5.88 11.55 -5.27
CA SER A 85 -5.62 11.85 -3.85
C SER A 85 -4.35 11.15 -3.39
N TYR A 86 -3.80 11.61 -2.27
CA TYR A 86 -2.74 10.88 -1.59
C TYR A 86 -3.34 9.74 -0.78
N TRP A 87 -2.56 8.68 -0.64
CA TRP A 87 -2.84 7.54 0.23
C TRP A 87 -1.73 7.44 1.26
N ALA A 88 -2.12 7.35 2.52
CA ALA A 88 -1.21 7.18 3.63
C ALA A 88 -1.65 6.01 4.49
N LEU A 89 -0.76 5.57 5.39
CA LEU A 89 -1.11 4.60 6.41
C LEU A 89 -1.87 5.29 7.53
N HIS A 90 -2.90 4.64 8.04
CA HIS A 90 -3.57 5.11 9.26
C HIS A 90 -2.58 5.04 10.44
N PRO A 91 -2.50 6.05 11.34
CA PRO A 91 -1.53 6.09 12.43
C PRO A 91 -1.56 4.85 13.34
N ASN A 92 -2.76 4.30 13.58
CA ASN A 92 -2.95 3.09 14.40
C ASN A 92 -2.65 1.77 13.65
N SER A 93 -2.24 1.84 12.39
CA SER A 93 -1.99 0.67 11.55
C SER A 93 -0.51 0.37 11.35
N GLY A 94 0.39 1.17 11.94
CA GLY A 94 1.84 0.90 11.96
C GLY A 94 2.15 -0.44 12.61
N ASP A 95 1.54 -0.72 13.76
CA ASP A 95 1.74 -1.95 14.54
C ASP A 95 1.26 -3.22 13.82
N MET A 96 0.35 -3.09 12.83
CA MET A 96 -0.17 -4.24 12.06
C MET A 96 0.93 -4.95 11.25
N PHE A 97 1.98 -4.22 10.85
CA PHE A 97 3.07 -4.76 10.04
C PHE A 97 4.34 -5.05 10.84
N GLU A 98 4.42 -4.61 12.10
CA GLU A 98 5.60 -4.78 12.95
C GLU A 98 5.61 -6.14 13.68
N ASN A 99 4.45 -6.76 13.90
CA ASN A 99 4.30 -8.03 14.64
C ASN A 99 3.83 -9.23 13.81
N GLY A 100 3.96 -9.19 12.47
CA GLY A 100 3.67 -10.37 11.63
C GLY A 100 2.19 -10.75 11.50
N SER A 101 1.26 -9.89 11.94
CA SER A 101 -0.17 -10.09 11.72
C SER A 101 -0.56 -9.67 10.30
N PHE A 102 -0.33 -10.59 9.35
CA PHE A 102 -1.05 -10.58 8.07
C PHE A 102 -2.49 -11.11 8.24
N LEU A 103 -3.01 -11.15 9.48
CA LEU A 103 -4.28 -11.78 9.80
C LEU A 103 -5.46 -10.95 9.28
N ARG A 104 -6.38 -11.68 8.68
CA ARG A 104 -7.64 -11.26 8.06
C ARG A 104 -8.36 -10.16 8.85
N HIS A 105 -8.78 -9.16 8.08
CA HIS A 105 -9.76 -8.08 8.26
C HIS A 105 -10.80 -8.15 9.42
N ASN A 106 -11.20 -9.31 9.93
CA ASN A 106 -12.36 -9.42 10.82
C ASN A 106 -12.08 -9.02 12.29
N GLU A 107 -10.82 -9.00 12.74
CA GLU A 107 -10.48 -8.71 14.15
C GLU A 107 -10.08 -7.25 14.41
N ILE A 108 -9.74 -6.51 13.34
CA ILE A 108 -9.31 -5.10 13.42
C ILE A 108 -10.53 -4.18 13.57
N GLU A 109 -11.63 -4.45 12.86
CA GLU A 109 -12.89 -3.69 13.04
C GLU A 109 -13.37 -3.74 14.49
N SER A 110 -13.21 -4.88 15.16
CA SER A 110 -13.61 -5.06 16.56
C SER A 110 -12.81 -4.14 17.50
N LYS A 111 -11.51 -3.95 17.27
CA LYS A 111 -10.66 -3.13 18.16
C LYS A 111 -10.78 -1.63 17.92
N ILE A 112 -11.08 -1.19 16.69
CA ILE A 112 -11.30 0.24 16.39
C ILE A 112 -12.68 0.69 16.92
N LYS A 113 -13.69 -0.18 16.88
CA LYS A 113 -15.05 0.13 17.35
C LYS A 113 -15.19 0.16 18.87
N ILE A 114 -14.33 -0.54 19.62
CA ILE A 114 -14.34 -0.58 21.10
C ILE A 114 -13.69 0.68 21.73
N LYS A 115 -12.95 1.49 20.97
CA LYS A 115 -12.36 2.76 21.45
C LYS A 115 -13.24 4.00 21.19
N LYS A 116 -14.51 3.83 20.83
CA LYS A 116 -15.50 4.92 20.74
C LYS A 116 -16.48 4.86 21.90
#